data_AF-W6T8J1-F1
#
_entry.id   AF-W6T8J1-F1
#
_cell.length_a   1.000
_cell.length_b   1.000
_cell.length_c   1.000
_cell.angle_alpha   90.00
_cell.angle_beta   90.00
_cell.angle_gamma   90.00
#
_symmetry.space_group_name_H-M   'P 1'
#
loop_
_entity.id
_entity.type
_entity.pdbx_description
1 polymer ?
#
loop_
_entity_poly.entity_id
_entity_poly.type
_entity_poly.pdbx_seq_one_letter_code
_entity_poly.pdbx_strand_id
1 'polypeptide(L)' 'MDIQAYDDVILKDGRTAGIVEIFESTHFLADVGDGPTTWETIEVTLAEIERVCHRPDNPNLTA' A
#
# COMPACT_ATOMS: atom_id res chain seq x y z
N MET A 1 -9.52 -7.71 -4.18
CA MET A 1 -9.26 -6.63 -3.22
C MET A 1 -9.26 -5.34 -4.02
N ASP A 2 -9.99 -4.33 -3.56
CA ASP A 2 -10.05 -3.00 -4.19
C ASP A 2 -9.04 -2.10 -3.49
N ILE A 3 -8.02 -1.64 -4.20
CA ILE A 3 -6.93 -0.79 -3.70
C ILE A 3 -7.13 0.63 -4.19
N GLN A 4 -6.97 1.60 -3.30
CA GLN A 4 -7.14 3.02 -3.57
C GLN A 4 -5.83 3.77 -3.30
N ALA A 5 -5.65 4.92 -3.94
CA ALA A 5 -4.53 5.80 -3.61
C ALA A 5 -4.61 6.20 -2.13
N TYR A 6 -3.46 6.24 -1.46
CA TYR A 6 -3.29 6.49 -0.03
C TYR A 6 -3.81 5.39 0.92
N ASP A 7 -4.18 4.21 0.39
CA ASP A 7 -4.28 3.02 1.23
C ASP A 7 -2.90 2.67 1.80
N ASP A 8 -2.84 2.36 3.09
CA ASP A 8 -1.70 1.60 3.63
C ASP A 8 -2.03 0.11 3.55
N VAL A 9 -1.09 -0.66 3.03
CA VAL A 9 -1.21 -2.10 2.83
C VAL A 9 -0.09 -2.86 3.52
N ILE A 10 -0.38 -4.10 3.90
CA ILE A 10 0.63 -5.09 4.29
C ILE A 10 1.00 -5.89 3.05
N LEU A 11 2.28 -5.92 2.70
CA LEU A 11 2.85 -6.80 1.69
C LEU A 11 3.06 -8.20 2.28
N LYS A 12 3.06 -9.22 1.44
CA LYS A 12 3.24 -10.63 1.85
C LYS A 12 4.60 -10.93 2.47
N ASP A 13 5.59 -10.07 2.26
CA ASP A 13 6.90 -10.15 2.92
C ASP A 13 6.91 -9.50 4.31
N GLY A 14 5.77 -8.96 4.75
CA GLY A 14 5.57 -8.36 6.06
C GLY A 14 5.83 -6.85 6.13
N ARG A 15 6.27 -6.22 5.03
CA ARG A 15 6.47 -4.75 4.99
C ARG A 15 5.14 -4.01 4.89
N THR A 16 5.09 -2.80 5.45
CA THR A 16 3.99 -1.86 5.23
C THR A 16 4.34 -0.95 4.06
N ALA A 17 3.37 -0.71 3.18
CA ALA A 17 3.53 0.15 2.01
C ALA A 17 2.35 1.12 1.91
N GLY A 18 2.62 2.39 1.63
CA GLY A 18 1.59 3.39 1.31
C GLY A 18 1.41 3.47 -0.20
N ILE A 19 0.21 3.25 -0.71
CA ILE A 19 -0.09 3.33 -2.16
C ILE A 19 -0.07 4.80 -2.59
N VAL A 20 0.77 5.14 -3.57
CA VAL A 20 0.94 6.52 -4.07
C VAL A 20 0.20 6.71 -5.40
N GLU A 21 0.27 5.72 -6.29
CA GLU A 21 -0.35 5.77 -7.62
C GLU A 21 -0.89 4.41 -8.04
N ILE A 22 -1.99 4.43 -8.80
CA ILE A 22 -2.60 3.23 -9.41
C ILE A 22 -2.39 3.33 -10.92
N PHE A 23 -1.55 2.47 -11.48
CA PHE A 23 -1.39 2.38 -12.93
C PHE A 23 -2.58 1.64 -13.55
N GLU A 24 -2.98 0.54 -12.92
CA GLU A 24 -4.16 -0.25 -13.25
C GLU A 24 -4.62 -1.04 -12.02
N SER A 25 -5.72 -1.78 -12.12
CA SER A 25 -6.31 -2.50 -10.98
C SER A 25 -5.41 -3.55 -10.30
N THR A 26 -4.26 -3.88 -10.89
CA THR A 26 -3.32 -4.90 -10.38
C THR A 26 -1.87 -4.42 -10.22
N HIS A 27 -1.54 -3.19 -10.62
CA HIS A 27 -0.16 -2.65 -10.56
C HIS A 27 -0.17 -1.23 -9.98
N PHE A 28 0.70 -1.02 -9.00
CA PHE A 28 0.70 0.17 -8.14
C PHE A 28 2.11 0.69 -7.95
N LEU A 29 2.23 1.98 -7.65
CA LEU A 29 3.42 2.58 -7.08
C LEU A 29 3.20 2.78 -5.59
N ALA A 30 4.16 2.37 -4.76
CA ALA A 30 4.04 2.45 -3.31
C ALA A 30 5.35 2.89 -2.66
N ASP A 31 5.24 3.62 -1.56
CA ASP A 31 6.38 3.98 -0.71
C ASP A 31 6.47 3.02 0.48
N VAL A 32 7.65 2.45 0.72
CA VAL A 32 7.93 1.54 1.82
C VAL A 32 8.99 2.12 2.74
N GLY A 33 8.74 2.08 4.05
CA GLY A 33 9.70 2.52 5.09
C GLY A 33 9.03 3.32 6.21
N ASP A 34 9.80 3.69 7.22
CA ASP A 34 9.28 4.32 8.46
C ASP A 34 9.08 5.84 8.34
N GLY A 35 9.28 6.41 7.14
CA GLY A 35 9.09 7.84 6.87
C GLY A 35 9.94 8.40 5.72
N PRO A 36 9.82 9.71 5.43
CA PRO A 36 10.35 10.35 4.22
C PRO A 36 11.85 10.23 4.00
N THR A 37 12.62 10.00 5.06
CA THR A 37 14.09 9.84 4.99
C THR A 37 14.52 8.42 4.66
N THR A 38 13.62 7.46 4.76
CA THR A 38 13.86 6.02 4.57
C THR A 38 12.98 5.40 3.50
N TRP A 39 12.04 6.17 2.94
CA TRP A 39 11.13 5.66 1.93
C TRP A 39 11.89 5.23 0.68
N GLU A 40 11.58 4.02 0.25
CA GLU A 40 11.90 3.50 -1.06
C GLU A 40 10.59 3.41 -1.85
N THR A 41 10.57 4.06 -3.01
CA THR A 41 9.46 3.95 -3.95
C THR A 41 9.64 2.70 -4.78
N ILE A 42 8.66 1.80 -4.74
CA ILE A 42 8.67 0.52 -5.43
C ILE A 42 7.40 0.33 -6.26
N GLU A 43 7.52 -0.49 -7.31
CA GLU A 43 6.35 -1.07 -7.98
C GLU A 43 5.86 -2.29 -7.20
N VAL A 44 4.54 -2.40 -7.04
CA VAL A 44 3.90 -3.51 -6.33
C VAL A 44 2.72 -4.03 -7.15
N THR A 45 2.58 -5.35 -7.22
CA THR A 45 1.42 -6.01 -7.81
C THR A 45 0.38 -6.40 -6.76
N LEU A 46 -0.88 -6.54 -7.18
CA LEU A 46 -1.94 -7.04 -6.29
C LEU A 46 -1.63 -8.42 -5.70
N ALA A 47 -0.82 -9.23 -6.39
CA ALA A 47 -0.40 -10.54 -5.92
C ALA A 47 0.60 -10.47 -4.75
N GLU A 48 1.28 -9.35 -4.55
CA GLU A 48 2.23 -9.12 -3.46
C GLU A 48 1.57 -8.47 -2.25
N ILE A 49 0.35 -7.94 -2.40
CA ILE A 49 -0.43 -7.36 -1.32
C ILE A 49 -1.17 -8.47 -0.56
N GLU A 50 -1.02 -8.48 0.76
CA GLU A 50 -1.76 -9.36 1.65
C GLU A 50 -3.13 -8.77 2.01
N ARG A 51 -3.15 -7.52 2.50
CA ARG A 51 -4.36 -6.82 2.92
C ARG A 51 -4.17 -5.31 2.99
N VAL A 52 -5.26 -4.55 2.93
CA VAL A 52 -5.31 -3.14 3.35
C VAL A 52 -5.34 -3.09 4.88
N CYS A 53 -4.47 -2.29 5.51
CA CYS A 53 -4.43 -2.10 6.96
C CYS A 53 -4.89 -0.71 7.41
N HIS A 54 -4.86 0.28 6.52
CA HIS A 54 -5.45 1.59 6.76
C HIS A 54 -6.00 2.16 5.46
N ARG A 55 -7.18 2.80 5.54
CA ARG A 55 -7.75 3.61 4.46
C ARG A 55 -8.24 4.92 5.05
N PRO A 56 -7.72 6.08 4.62
CA PRO A 56 -8.09 7.38 5.17
C PRO A 56 -9.61 7.64 5.13
N ASP A 57 -10.27 7.18 4.06
CA ASP A 57 -11.71 7.39 3.84
C ASP A 57 -12.61 6.30 4.44
N ASN A 58 -12.04 5.31 5.14
CA ASN A 58 -12.80 4.26 5.82
C ASN A 58 -12.25 3.97 7.22
N PRO A 59 -12.76 4.66 8.26
CA PRO A 59 -12.23 4.55 9.63
C PRO A 59 -12.45 3.17 10.28
N ASN A 60 -13.18 2.25 9.64
CA ASN A 60 -13.40 0.89 10.16
C ASN A 60 -12.31 -0.12 9.74
N LEU A 61 -11.36 0.30 8.91
CA LEU A 61 -10.16 -0.47 8.55
C LEU A 61 -8.98 0.06 9.39
N THR A 62 -8.96 -0.29 10.67
CA THR A 62 -7.77 -0.08 11.51
C THR A 62 -7.07 -1.42 11.73
N ALA A 63 -5.73 -1.39 11.61
CA ALA A 63 -4.84 -2.53 11.72
C ALA A 63 -4.98 -3.36 13.01
#